data_AF-A0A2X0ITD2-F1
#
_entry.id   AF-A0A2X0ITD2-F1
#
_cell.length_a   1.000
_cell.length_b   1.000
_cell.length_c   1.000
_cell.angle_alpha   90.00
_cell.angle_beta   90.00
_cell.angle_gamma   90.00
#
_symmetry.space_group_name_H-M   'P 1'
#
loop_
_entity.id
_entity.type
_entity.pdbx_description
1 polymer ?
#
loop_
_entity_poly.entity_id
_entity_poly.type
_entity_poly.pdbx_seq_one_letter_code
_entity_poly.pdbx_strand_id
1 'polypeptide(L)'
;GAGGREWGHGPGALRRSAATVGGRCHEAARRMLGAADGGLTAREFDELFPWAEGWAQAALGEGLFVAAGAGYRFASGALADWLQGFHLDLPVALTMILADTAPPPVGEESLPRPVGAHRRGGPVGWAPPVPVPGQPTGGGVPRWRLAVVRQALLGLGETDPQALESLLSRLVLCLDGPDAAAPGSEARWWAERLLSGTLQRLPDAGTYAPLLRALAARVVYTAGTASPAAGDAEPFLPWDFWRALPLTVEARLDVLRVLVRSGAEEAARLLAGVLVQDPGAALPLLCGWLADERVSGIAAETLFEQRHVALDELTDALVDAAHSRADALLRGLAQAEPSALGRAVDRWAHDPRPERHVAAATLLPLLARHAAEGAAAERTLVRLAAEALLARADEEALHGAAYAALVCDPQARPRHLVGAVTRYLAGDPLLGAAALVPALDSDPALVLAGYAGRMREPGEEAAAVLRALGATAAPRARAAAARLVREHLQRRPETAAQVGGWVRARLAHGPAERETLLAFARDAAAEQPEPVRWRIAEALADDGSALARELRGVLNPAVTSPMRIEPQAHGKV
;
A
#
# COMPACT_ATOMS: atom_id res chain seq x y z
N GLY A 1 -72.28 36.07 10.90
CA GLY A 1 -70.92 36.08 10.34
C GLY A 1 -70.01 35.44 11.36
N ALA A 2 -69.41 34.32 10.97
CA ALA A 2 -68.65 33.41 11.83
C ALA A 2 -67.32 34.01 12.27
N GLY A 3 -67.02 33.87 13.56
CA GLY A 3 -65.68 34.09 14.12
C GLY A 3 -64.74 32.96 13.73
N GLY A 4 -63.63 33.31 13.09
CA GLY A 4 -62.47 32.44 12.96
C GLY A 4 -61.73 32.38 14.29
N ARG A 5 -61.97 31.31 15.07
CA ARG A 5 -61.10 30.94 16.18
C ARG A 5 -59.86 30.26 15.58
N GLU A 6 -58.74 30.96 15.59
CA GLU A 6 -57.43 30.37 15.35
C GLU A 6 -57.14 29.37 16.47
N TRP A 7 -57.24 28.07 16.18
CA TRP A 7 -56.81 27.00 17.06
C TRP A 7 -55.29 26.85 17.00
N GLY A 8 -54.55 27.90 17.33
CA GLY A 8 -53.11 27.82 17.55
C GLY A 8 -52.84 27.08 18.85
N HIS A 9 -52.71 25.76 18.82
CA HIS A 9 -52.27 25.00 19.99
C HIS A 9 -50.90 25.51 20.41
N GLY A 10 -50.80 26.09 21.62
CA GLY A 10 -49.54 26.59 22.14
C GLY A 10 -48.47 25.47 22.20
N PRO A 11 -47.16 25.80 22.15
CA PRO A 11 -46.07 24.82 22.09
C PRO A 11 -46.08 23.73 23.17
N GLY A 12 -46.70 24.00 24.33
CA GLY A 12 -46.87 23.01 25.40
C GLY A 12 -47.97 21.98 25.16
N ALA A 13 -49.06 22.37 24.48
CA ALA A 13 -50.13 21.43 24.11
C ALA A 13 -49.66 20.47 23.02
N LEU A 14 -48.94 20.99 22.01
CA LEU A 14 -48.32 20.18 20.96
C LEU A 14 -47.33 19.16 21.53
N ARG A 15 -46.48 19.56 22.48
CA ARG A 15 -45.55 18.65 23.17
C ARG A 15 -46.26 17.51 23.92
N ARG A 16 -47.36 17.80 24.61
CA ARG A 16 -48.16 16.76 25.29
C ARG A 16 -48.79 15.79 24.31
N SER A 17 -49.40 16.29 23.23
CA SER A 17 -49.99 15.44 22.20
C SER A 17 -48.93 14.54 21.55
N ALA A 18 -47.75 15.08 21.23
CA ALA A 18 -46.64 14.29 20.70
C ALA A 18 -46.19 13.19 21.67
N ALA A 19 -46.07 13.50 22.97
CA ALA A 19 -45.73 12.51 23.99
C ALA A 19 -46.80 11.41 24.12
N THR A 20 -48.09 11.76 24.03
CA THR A 20 -49.19 10.78 24.05
C THR A 20 -49.16 9.86 22.82
N VAL A 21 -48.95 10.42 21.62
CA VAL A 21 -48.78 9.62 20.40
C VAL A 21 -47.59 8.68 20.54
N GLY A 22 -46.45 9.20 20.97
CA GLY A 22 -45.25 8.40 21.21
C GLY A 22 -45.50 7.24 22.18
N GLY A 23 -46.13 7.51 23.33
CA GLY A 23 -46.48 6.48 24.31
C GLY A 23 -47.39 5.39 23.72
N ARG A 24 -48.41 5.77 22.95
CA ARG A 24 -49.32 4.82 22.26
C ARG A 24 -48.60 4.00 21.21
N CYS A 25 -47.65 4.58 20.47
CA CYS A 25 -46.81 3.84 19.52
C CYS A 25 -45.88 2.84 20.22
N HIS A 26 -45.29 3.20 21.36
CA HIS A 26 -44.46 2.28 22.14
C HIS A 26 -45.29 1.09 22.67
N GLU A 27 -46.50 1.35 23.18
CA GLU A 27 -47.39 0.28 23.64
C GLU A 27 -47.88 -0.61 22.48
N ALA A 28 -48.20 -0.02 21.33
CA ALA A 28 -48.51 -0.75 20.10
C ALA A 28 -47.36 -1.70 19.71
N ALA A 29 -46.13 -1.20 19.69
CA ALA A 29 -44.95 -1.99 19.35
C ALA A 29 -44.72 -3.16 20.33
N ARG A 30 -44.90 -2.92 21.64
CA ARG A 30 -44.80 -3.97 22.67
C ARG A 30 -45.82 -5.09 22.45
N ARG A 31 -47.08 -4.74 22.16
CA ARG A 31 -48.13 -5.74 21.87
C ARG A 31 -47.85 -6.52 20.58
N MET A 32 -47.34 -5.85 19.55
CA MET A 32 -46.96 -6.48 18.28
C MET A 32 -45.79 -7.47 18.38
N LEU A 33 -44.92 -7.39 19.40
CA LEU A 33 -43.83 -8.37 19.60
C LEU A 33 -44.38 -9.76 19.96
N GLY A 34 -45.47 -9.82 20.75
CA GLY A 34 -46.11 -11.08 21.17
C GLY A 34 -47.10 -11.65 20.15
N ALA A 35 -47.42 -10.92 19.08
CA ALA A 35 -48.38 -11.33 18.07
C ALA A 35 -47.72 -12.19 16.97
N ALA A 36 -48.36 -13.31 16.62
CA ALA A 36 -47.88 -14.24 15.58
C ALA A 36 -47.72 -13.56 14.20
N ASP A 37 -48.66 -12.70 13.84
CA ASP A 37 -48.69 -11.99 12.54
C ASP A 37 -47.98 -10.62 12.58
N GLY A 38 -47.40 -10.24 13.73
CA GLY A 38 -46.66 -8.98 13.88
C GLY A 38 -47.50 -7.70 13.77
N GLY A 39 -48.83 -7.80 13.89
CA GLY A 39 -49.78 -6.67 13.85
C GLY A 39 -50.68 -6.63 15.08
N LEU A 40 -51.41 -5.52 15.24
CA LEU A 40 -52.47 -5.35 16.23
C LEU A 40 -53.79 -5.88 15.68
N THR A 41 -54.58 -6.53 16.52
CA THR A 41 -55.99 -6.78 16.20
C THR A 41 -56.78 -5.47 16.11
N ALA A 42 -57.93 -5.50 15.43
CA ALA A 42 -58.79 -4.31 15.36
C ALA A 42 -59.20 -3.79 16.76
N ARG A 43 -59.38 -4.69 17.73
CA ARG A 43 -59.70 -4.35 19.13
C ARG A 43 -58.54 -3.65 19.82
N GLU A 44 -57.32 -4.18 19.71
CA GLU A 44 -56.13 -3.56 20.32
C GLU A 44 -55.78 -2.23 19.66
N PHE A 45 -56.05 -2.09 18.36
CA PHE A 45 -55.87 -0.82 17.67
C PHE A 45 -56.86 0.24 18.18
N ASP A 46 -58.15 -0.09 18.33
CA ASP A 46 -59.15 0.83 18.90
C ASP A 46 -58.84 1.20 20.36
N GLU A 47 -58.32 0.27 21.17
CA GLU A 47 -57.88 0.58 22.53
C GLU A 47 -56.75 1.63 22.58
N LEU A 48 -55.79 1.56 21.64
CA LEU A 48 -54.65 2.48 21.60
C LEU A 48 -54.95 3.76 20.81
N PHE A 49 -55.79 3.67 19.80
CA PHE A 49 -56.20 4.75 18.92
C PHE A 49 -57.73 4.73 18.75
N PRO A 50 -58.49 5.25 19.73
CA PRO A 50 -59.94 5.14 19.74
C PRO A 50 -60.59 5.81 18.52
N TRP A 51 -61.49 5.09 17.85
CA TRP A 51 -62.32 5.63 16.77
C TRP A 51 -63.24 6.75 17.24
N ALA A 52 -63.79 6.62 18.46
CA ALA A 52 -64.72 7.58 19.04
C ALA A 52 -64.10 8.97 19.29
N GLU A 53 -62.78 9.02 19.48
CA GLU A 53 -62.01 10.24 19.72
C GLU A 53 -61.31 10.77 18.46
N GLY A 54 -61.47 10.08 17.31
CA GLY A 54 -60.84 10.46 16.03
C GLY A 54 -59.36 10.08 15.89
N TRP A 55 -58.76 9.40 16.88
CA TRP A 55 -57.35 9.01 16.84
C TRP A 55 -57.05 7.98 15.74
N ALA A 56 -57.95 7.01 15.53
CA ALA A 56 -57.81 6.02 14.47
C ALA A 56 -57.77 6.68 13.09
N GLN A 57 -58.70 7.60 12.80
CA GLN A 57 -58.74 8.34 11.55
C GLN A 57 -57.46 9.15 11.35
N ALA A 58 -56.95 9.81 12.39
CA ALA A 58 -55.70 10.55 12.31
C ALA A 58 -54.50 9.62 12.06
N ALA A 59 -54.38 8.51 12.79
CA ALA A 59 -53.26 7.57 12.66
C ALA A 59 -53.22 6.90 11.28
N LEU A 60 -54.38 6.60 10.69
CA LEU A 60 -54.48 6.05 9.33
C LEU A 60 -54.32 7.12 8.25
N GLY A 61 -54.92 8.30 8.45
CA GLY A 61 -54.86 9.41 7.51
C GLY A 61 -53.47 10.01 7.35
N GLU A 62 -52.72 10.10 8.45
CA GLU A 62 -51.32 10.53 8.47
C GLU A 62 -50.35 9.40 8.10
N GLY A 63 -50.86 8.20 7.78
CA GLY A 63 -50.04 7.07 7.35
C GLY A 63 -49.10 6.52 8.44
N LEU A 64 -49.43 6.70 9.72
CA LEU A 64 -48.68 6.07 10.82
C LEU A 64 -48.95 4.56 10.88
N PHE A 65 -50.20 4.18 10.63
CA PHE A 65 -50.65 2.79 10.55
C PHE A 65 -51.33 2.51 9.20
N VAL A 66 -51.34 1.24 8.82
CA VAL A 66 -52.07 0.70 7.66
C VAL A 66 -52.84 -0.54 8.06
N ALA A 67 -53.96 -0.78 7.39
CA ALA A 67 -54.68 -2.05 7.52
C ALA A 67 -53.82 -3.20 6.98
N ALA A 68 -53.78 -4.31 7.73
CA ALA A 68 -53.09 -5.53 7.34
C ALA A 68 -53.92 -6.74 7.78
N GLY A 69 -54.56 -7.40 6.81
CA GLY A 69 -55.52 -8.47 7.09
C GLY A 69 -56.70 -7.97 7.91
N ALA A 70 -57.00 -8.65 9.02
CA ALA A 70 -58.06 -8.28 9.96
C ALA A 70 -57.62 -7.25 11.03
N GLY A 71 -56.41 -6.71 10.92
CA GLY A 71 -55.79 -5.86 11.92
C GLY A 71 -55.05 -4.67 11.32
N TYR A 72 -54.13 -4.11 12.11
CA TYR A 72 -53.37 -2.91 11.79
C TYR A 72 -51.88 -3.11 12.08
N ARG A 73 -51.01 -2.54 11.24
CA ARG A 73 -49.56 -2.49 11.47
C ARG A 73 -49.03 -1.09 11.20
N PHE A 74 -47.84 -0.79 11.70
CA PHE A 74 -47.14 0.44 11.30
C PHE A 74 -46.95 0.47 9.79
N ALA A 75 -47.15 1.63 9.18
CA ALA A 75 -46.94 1.79 7.74
C ALA A 75 -45.45 1.69 7.39
N SER A 76 -44.59 2.28 8.24
CA SER A 76 -43.14 2.22 8.10
C SER A 76 -42.60 0.98 8.83
N GLY A 77 -42.05 0.04 8.08
CA GLY A 77 -41.33 -1.12 8.63
C GLY A 77 -40.14 -0.69 9.48
N ALA A 78 -39.37 0.31 9.04
CA ALA A 78 -38.22 0.82 9.78
C ALA A 78 -38.61 1.42 11.15
N LEU A 79 -39.72 2.16 11.21
CA LEU A 79 -40.26 2.68 12.48
C LEU A 79 -40.73 1.55 13.39
N ALA A 80 -41.41 0.54 12.82
CA ALA A 80 -41.85 -0.65 13.54
C ALA A 80 -40.65 -1.39 14.15
N ASP A 81 -39.61 -1.65 13.35
CA ASP A 81 -38.41 -2.37 13.75
C ASP A 81 -37.68 -1.63 14.89
N TRP A 82 -37.57 -0.30 14.77
CA TRP A 82 -36.93 0.53 15.80
C TRP A 82 -37.72 0.53 17.12
N LEU A 83 -39.03 0.76 17.08
CA LEU A 83 -39.88 0.73 18.28
C LEU A 83 -39.96 -0.66 18.92
N GLN A 84 -40.05 -1.72 18.11
CA GLN A 84 -40.09 -3.08 18.60
C GLN A 84 -38.73 -3.51 19.16
N GLY A 85 -37.62 -3.11 18.54
CA GLY A 85 -36.27 -3.37 19.04
C GLY A 85 -36.05 -2.80 20.44
N PHE A 86 -36.61 -1.62 20.72
CA PHE A 86 -36.55 -0.99 22.05
C PHE A 86 -37.21 -1.82 23.16
N HIS A 87 -38.26 -2.58 22.84
CA HIS A 87 -39.00 -3.40 23.82
C HIS A 87 -38.61 -4.88 23.78
N LEU A 88 -37.68 -5.29 22.92
CA LEU A 88 -37.27 -6.67 22.79
C LEU A 88 -36.41 -7.10 24.00
N ASP A 89 -36.78 -8.20 24.64
CA ASP A 89 -35.87 -8.89 25.58
C ASP A 89 -34.77 -9.59 24.76
N LEU A 90 -33.70 -8.84 24.49
CA LEU A 90 -32.62 -9.27 23.62
C LEU A 90 -31.89 -10.53 24.13
N PRO A 91 -31.53 -10.68 25.41
CA PRO A 91 -30.93 -11.92 25.92
C PRO A 91 -31.80 -13.16 25.71
N VAL A 92 -33.11 -13.07 25.95
CA VAL A 92 -34.05 -14.18 25.72
C VAL A 92 -34.15 -14.48 24.22
N ALA A 93 -34.33 -13.45 23.39
CA ALA A 93 -34.42 -13.58 21.94
C ALA A 93 -33.16 -14.25 21.34
N LEU A 94 -31.96 -13.82 21.74
CA LEU A 94 -30.71 -14.42 21.29
C LEU A 94 -30.56 -15.88 21.73
N THR A 95 -31.01 -16.21 22.95
CA THR A 95 -31.00 -17.60 23.42
C THR A 95 -31.91 -18.49 22.58
N MET A 96 -33.09 -17.99 22.18
CA MET A 96 -34.03 -18.71 21.34
C MET A 96 -33.52 -18.94 19.92
N ILE A 97 -32.95 -17.91 19.27
CA ILE A 97 -32.52 -18.01 17.86
C ILE A 97 -31.17 -18.69 17.66
N LEU A 98 -30.31 -18.69 18.69
CA LEU A 98 -29.01 -19.37 18.64
C LEU A 98 -29.07 -20.80 19.20
N ALA A 99 -30.21 -21.24 19.72
CA ALA A 99 -30.41 -22.63 20.10
C ALA A 99 -30.47 -23.50 18.82
N ASP A 100 -29.60 -24.52 18.76
CA ASP A 100 -29.57 -25.44 17.63
C ASP A 100 -30.75 -26.41 17.70
N THR A 101 -31.85 -26.07 17.01
CA THR A 101 -32.95 -27.02 16.81
C THR A 101 -32.70 -27.78 15.52
N ALA A 102 -32.10 -28.96 15.62
CA ALA A 102 -32.04 -29.90 14.50
C ALA A 102 -33.47 -30.14 13.96
N PRO A 103 -33.70 -30.07 12.64
CA PRO A 103 -34.98 -30.50 12.09
C PRO A 103 -35.16 -32.01 12.36
N PRO A 104 -36.35 -32.49 12.74
CA PRO A 104 -36.61 -33.93 12.73
C PRO A 104 -36.41 -34.45 11.29
N PRO A 105 -35.96 -35.70 11.10
CA PRO A 105 -35.85 -36.27 9.76
C PRO A 105 -37.28 -36.42 9.20
N VAL A 106 -37.69 -35.51 8.31
CA VAL A 106 -38.98 -35.59 7.64
C VAL A 106 -38.79 -36.34 6.34
N GLY A 107 -39.32 -37.56 6.30
CA GLY A 107 -39.56 -38.30 5.07
C GLY A 107 -40.48 -37.52 4.13
N GLU A 108 -40.30 -37.78 2.84
CA GLU A 108 -41.07 -37.22 1.75
C GLU A 108 -42.58 -37.26 2.01
N GLU A 109 -43.21 -36.10 2.19
CA GLU A 109 -44.63 -35.94 1.90
C GLU A 109 -44.86 -34.65 1.11
N SER A 110 -45.06 -34.85 -0.19
CA SER A 110 -45.44 -33.81 -1.16
C SER A 110 -46.80 -33.23 -0.81
N LEU A 111 -46.86 -31.94 -0.49
CA LEU A 111 -48.14 -31.21 -0.41
C LEU A 111 -48.60 -30.76 -1.82
N PRO A 112 -49.92 -30.78 -2.09
CA PRO A 112 -50.46 -30.57 -3.44
C PRO A 112 -50.47 -29.08 -3.83
N ARG A 113 -50.22 -28.83 -5.13
CA ARG A 113 -50.32 -27.51 -5.76
C ARG A 113 -51.74 -26.94 -5.65
N PRO A 114 -51.92 -25.64 -5.33
CA PRO A 114 -53.18 -24.97 -5.57
C PRO A 114 -53.33 -24.60 -7.05
N VAL A 115 -54.50 -24.93 -7.59
CA VAL A 115 -54.96 -24.58 -8.93
C VAL A 115 -55.53 -23.16 -8.94
N GLY A 116 -55.01 -22.32 -9.84
CA GLY A 116 -55.75 -21.31 -10.61
C GLY A 116 -56.22 -20.03 -9.92
N ALA A 117 -55.66 -18.89 -10.34
CA ALA A 117 -56.43 -17.67 -10.63
C ALA A 117 -55.64 -16.73 -11.57
N HIS A 118 -56.22 -16.40 -12.72
CA HIS A 118 -55.66 -15.50 -13.72
C HIS A 118 -55.85 -14.00 -13.38
N ARG A 119 -54.99 -13.19 -14.00
CA ARG A 119 -54.78 -11.72 -13.90
C ARG A 119 -55.99 -10.83 -14.24
N ARG A 120 -56.01 -9.62 -13.66
CA ARG A 120 -56.12 -8.33 -14.41
C ARG A 120 -55.55 -7.14 -13.61
N GLY A 121 -54.85 -6.23 -14.30
CA GLY A 121 -53.86 -5.30 -13.71
C GLY A 121 -54.30 -3.85 -13.42
N GLY A 122 -53.37 -3.12 -12.79
CA GLY A 122 -53.31 -1.67 -12.54
C GLY A 122 -51.92 -1.29 -11.96
N PRO A 123 -51.40 -0.05 -12.13
CA PRO A 123 -49.97 0.24 -12.00
C PRO A 123 -49.50 0.59 -10.57
N VAL A 124 -48.41 -0.10 -10.19
CA VAL A 124 -47.25 0.27 -9.35
C VAL A 124 -47.49 1.10 -8.07
N GLY A 125 -47.69 0.37 -6.98
CA GLY A 125 -47.18 0.68 -5.64
C GLY A 125 -46.94 -0.66 -4.95
N TRP A 126 -45.68 -1.02 -4.73
CA TRP A 126 -45.30 -2.35 -4.20
C TRP A 126 -45.80 -2.46 -2.75
N ALA A 127 -47.03 -2.91 -2.54
CA ALA A 127 -47.44 -3.42 -1.25
C ALA A 127 -46.59 -4.68 -1.00
N PRO A 128 -45.74 -4.72 0.05
CA PRO A 128 -45.02 -5.95 0.36
C PRO A 128 -46.06 -7.06 0.61
N PRO A 129 -45.82 -8.29 0.13
CA PRO A 129 -46.81 -9.36 0.14
C PRO A 129 -47.34 -9.59 1.56
N VAL A 130 -48.64 -9.88 1.66
CA VAL A 130 -49.26 -10.42 2.87
C VAL A 130 -48.49 -11.70 3.23
N PRO A 131 -47.89 -11.83 4.42
CA PRO A 131 -47.25 -13.06 4.83
C PRO A 131 -48.33 -14.15 4.91
N VAL A 132 -48.17 -15.21 4.11
CA VAL A 132 -48.80 -16.49 4.40
C VAL A 132 -48.15 -16.99 5.70
N PRO A 133 -48.90 -17.48 6.70
CA PRO A 133 -48.32 -18.06 7.91
C PRO A 133 -47.38 -19.21 7.52
N GLY A 134 -46.08 -18.95 7.52
CA GLY A 134 -45.07 -20.00 7.45
C GLY A 134 -45.00 -20.66 8.81
N GLN A 135 -45.06 -22.00 8.86
CA GLN A 135 -44.77 -22.76 10.07
C GLN A 135 -43.45 -22.28 10.67
N PRO A 136 -43.36 -22.12 12.01
CA PRO A 136 -42.13 -21.71 12.66
C PRO A 136 -41.05 -22.77 12.44
N THR A 137 -40.11 -22.51 11.54
CA THR A 137 -38.91 -23.35 11.35
C THR A 137 -37.78 -22.81 12.20
N GLY A 138 -37.43 -23.55 13.26
CA GLY A 138 -36.24 -23.42 14.09
C GLY A 138 -36.25 -22.25 15.10
N GLY A 139 -36.35 -22.55 16.39
CA GLY A 139 -36.27 -21.56 17.49
C GLY A 139 -37.51 -20.70 17.77
N GLY A 140 -38.54 -20.74 16.91
CA GLY A 140 -39.83 -20.05 17.13
C GLY A 140 -39.87 -18.56 16.75
N VAL A 141 -38.73 -17.94 16.42
CA VAL A 141 -38.67 -16.54 15.95
C VAL A 141 -38.55 -16.49 14.41
N PRO A 142 -39.51 -15.90 13.69
CA PRO A 142 -39.45 -15.82 12.24
C PRO A 142 -38.31 -14.93 11.71
N ARG A 143 -37.67 -15.32 10.60
CA ARG A 143 -36.57 -14.59 9.94
C ARG A 143 -36.89 -13.12 9.59
N TRP A 144 -38.16 -12.79 9.37
CA TRP A 144 -38.56 -11.39 9.11
C TRP A 144 -38.37 -10.46 10.33
N ARG A 145 -38.23 -11.02 11.54
CA ARG A 145 -37.85 -10.27 12.76
C ARG A 145 -36.37 -9.88 12.80
N LEU A 146 -35.57 -10.22 11.79
CA LEU A 146 -34.14 -9.89 11.73
C LEU A 146 -33.86 -8.41 11.98
N ALA A 147 -34.65 -7.54 11.37
CA ALA A 147 -34.49 -6.11 11.53
C ALA A 147 -34.75 -5.65 12.97
N VAL A 148 -35.76 -6.21 13.65
CA VAL A 148 -36.09 -5.94 15.05
C VAL A 148 -34.93 -6.31 15.98
N VAL A 149 -34.41 -7.54 15.88
CA VAL A 149 -33.29 -8.02 16.71
C VAL A 149 -32.04 -7.17 16.46
N ARG A 150 -31.78 -6.80 15.21
CA ARG A 150 -30.69 -5.89 14.86
C ARG A 150 -30.87 -4.49 15.45
N GLN A 151 -32.09 -3.93 15.44
CA GLN A 151 -32.34 -2.63 16.07
C GLN A 151 -32.12 -2.68 17.59
N ALA A 152 -32.49 -3.79 18.25
CA ALA A 152 -32.19 -4.00 19.66
C ALA A 152 -30.67 -4.03 19.92
N LEU A 153 -29.88 -4.69 19.06
CA LEU A 153 -28.42 -4.70 19.15
C LEU A 153 -27.81 -3.30 18.95
N LEU A 154 -28.30 -2.53 17.96
CA LEU A 154 -27.84 -1.16 17.71
C LEU A 154 -28.14 -0.24 18.90
N GLY A 155 -29.37 -0.31 19.43
CA GLY A 155 -29.75 0.44 20.62
C GLY A 155 -28.94 0.06 21.86
N LEU A 156 -28.60 -1.24 22.02
CA LEU A 156 -27.70 -1.67 23.08
C LEU A 156 -26.31 -1.03 22.92
N GLY A 157 -25.77 -0.97 21.70
CA GLY A 157 -24.47 -0.33 21.44
C GLY A 157 -24.44 1.16 21.78
N GLU A 158 -25.57 1.87 21.64
CA GLU A 158 -25.68 3.28 22.05
C GLU A 158 -25.68 3.44 23.58
N THR A 159 -26.27 2.49 24.31
CA THR A 159 -26.42 2.58 25.77
C THR A 159 -25.30 1.89 26.56
N ASP A 160 -24.80 0.76 26.06
CA ASP A 160 -23.84 -0.13 26.71
C ASP A 160 -22.98 -0.85 25.63
N PRO A 161 -21.89 -0.21 25.19
CA PRO A 161 -20.99 -0.78 24.19
C PRO A 161 -20.35 -2.11 24.61
N GLN A 162 -20.10 -2.32 25.92
CA GLN A 162 -19.44 -3.52 26.43
C GLN A 162 -20.38 -4.73 26.42
N ALA A 163 -21.66 -4.52 26.76
CA ALA A 163 -22.67 -5.55 26.59
C ALA A 163 -22.83 -5.95 25.12
N LEU A 164 -22.83 -4.98 24.19
CA LEU A 164 -22.86 -5.28 22.77
C LEU A 164 -21.62 -6.08 22.33
N GLU A 165 -20.41 -5.71 22.76
CA GLU A 165 -19.18 -6.46 22.45
C GLU A 165 -19.26 -7.93 22.88
N SER A 166 -19.81 -8.17 24.08
CA SER A 166 -19.99 -9.52 24.62
C SER A 166 -20.97 -10.34 23.77
N LEU A 167 -22.06 -9.72 23.30
CA LEU A 167 -23.03 -10.36 22.40
C LEU A 167 -22.44 -10.61 21.02
N LEU A 168 -21.72 -9.66 20.43
CA LEU A 168 -21.04 -9.84 19.15
C LEU A 168 -20.03 -10.99 19.23
N SER A 169 -19.26 -11.07 20.32
CA SER A 169 -18.33 -12.18 20.58
C SER A 169 -19.05 -13.53 20.67
N ARG A 170 -20.24 -13.57 21.26
CA ARG A 170 -21.09 -14.78 21.27
C ARG A 170 -21.56 -15.17 19.86
N LEU A 171 -21.91 -14.21 19.01
CA LEU A 171 -22.24 -14.49 17.61
C LEU A 171 -21.03 -15.05 16.86
N VAL A 172 -19.83 -14.52 17.10
CA VAL A 172 -18.59 -15.06 16.52
C VAL A 172 -18.32 -16.50 16.97
N LEU A 173 -18.49 -16.80 18.26
CA LEU A 173 -18.36 -18.17 18.77
C LEU A 173 -19.41 -19.11 18.18
N CYS A 174 -20.62 -18.62 17.86
CA CYS A 174 -21.61 -19.41 17.15
C CYS A 174 -21.20 -19.73 15.71
N LEU A 175 -20.43 -18.85 15.06
CA LEU A 175 -19.97 -19.07 13.68
C LEU A 175 -18.70 -19.95 13.59
N ASP A 176 -17.82 -19.88 14.59
CA ASP A 176 -16.45 -20.40 14.50
C ASP A 176 -15.81 -20.79 15.85
N GLY A 177 -16.63 -21.02 16.87
CA GLY A 177 -16.20 -21.54 18.17
C GLY A 177 -16.09 -23.07 18.22
N PRO A 178 -15.73 -23.64 19.38
CA PRO A 178 -15.66 -25.10 19.55
C PRO A 178 -17.01 -25.79 19.30
N ASP A 179 -18.11 -25.10 19.62
CA ASP A 179 -19.49 -25.53 19.41
C ASP A 179 -20.16 -24.74 18.28
N ALA A 180 -19.39 -24.43 17.21
CA ALA A 180 -19.91 -23.67 16.07
C ALA A 180 -21.14 -24.33 15.46
N ALA A 181 -22.14 -23.51 15.12
CA ALA A 181 -23.37 -23.97 14.51
C ALA A 181 -23.10 -24.57 13.12
N ALA A 182 -23.75 -25.71 12.86
CA ALA A 182 -23.56 -26.46 11.62
C ALA A 182 -23.83 -25.59 10.38
N PRO A 183 -23.08 -25.78 9.27
CA PRO A 183 -23.40 -25.14 7.99
C PRO A 183 -24.86 -25.39 7.60
N GLY A 184 -25.57 -24.32 7.20
CA GLY A 184 -26.99 -24.39 6.82
C GLY A 184 -28.00 -24.36 7.99
N SER A 185 -27.55 -24.36 9.25
CA SER A 185 -28.44 -24.19 10.41
C SER A 185 -29.05 -22.79 10.50
N GLU A 186 -30.23 -22.68 11.13
CA GLU A 186 -30.86 -21.38 11.44
C GLU A 186 -29.97 -20.53 12.35
N ALA A 187 -29.33 -21.13 13.35
CA ALA A 187 -28.45 -20.43 14.27
C ALA A 187 -27.28 -19.75 13.53
N ARG A 188 -26.65 -20.46 12.58
CA ARG A 188 -25.58 -19.90 11.74
C ARG A 188 -26.11 -18.76 10.85
N TRP A 189 -27.28 -18.94 10.22
CA TRP A 189 -27.92 -17.91 9.40
C TRP A 189 -28.19 -16.62 10.18
N TRP A 190 -28.70 -16.74 11.41
CA TRP A 190 -28.96 -15.62 12.31
C TRP A 190 -27.66 -14.96 12.77
N ALA A 191 -26.68 -15.75 13.23
CA ALA A 191 -25.42 -15.22 13.72
C ALA A 191 -24.67 -14.41 12.65
N GLU A 192 -24.58 -14.91 11.43
CA GLU A 192 -23.90 -14.24 10.31
C GLU A 192 -24.57 -12.90 9.96
N ARG A 193 -25.90 -12.90 9.82
CA ARG A 193 -26.66 -11.71 9.42
C ARG A 193 -26.77 -10.67 10.53
N LEU A 194 -26.86 -11.09 11.79
CA LEU A 194 -26.85 -10.19 12.93
C LEU A 194 -25.47 -9.57 13.12
N LEU A 195 -24.39 -10.37 13.07
CA LEU A 195 -23.02 -9.87 13.19
C LEU A 195 -22.71 -8.86 12.08
N SER A 196 -22.85 -9.28 10.82
CA SER A 196 -22.53 -8.44 9.66
C SER A 196 -23.45 -7.22 9.58
N GLY A 197 -24.76 -7.43 9.76
CA GLY A 197 -25.75 -6.39 9.62
C GLY A 197 -25.71 -5.34 10.73
N THR A 198 -25.29 -5.71 11.95
CA THR A 198 -25.12 -4.78 13.07
C THR A 198 -23.85 -3.95 12.87
N LEU A 199 -22.70 -4.59 12.65
CA LEU A 199 -21.41 -3.89 12.49
C LEU A 199 -21.42 -2.87 11.33
N GLN A 200 -22.07 -3.19 10.21
CA GLN A 200 -22.20 -2.27 9.06
C GLN A 200 -23.12 -1.07 9.29
N ARG A 201 -23.96 -1.10 10.34
CA ARG A 201 -24.96 -0.05 10.64
C ARG A 201 -24.63 0.74 11.90
N LEU A 202 -23.55 0.40 12.60
CA LEU A 202 -23.05 1.22 13.69
C LEU A 202 -22.64 2.61 13.18
N PRO A 203 -22.70 3.66 14.01
CA PRO A 203 -22.19 4.97 13.62
C PRO A 203 -20.67 4.95 13.43
N ASP A 204 -19.95 4.19 14.28
CA ASP A 204 -18.52 3.94 14.17
C ASP A 204 -18.19 2.53 14.68
N ALA A 205 -17.78 1.65 13.76
CA ALA A 205 -17.37 0.29 14.08
C ALA A 205 -15.95 0.22 14.67
N GLY A 206 -15.20 1.33 14.67
CA GLY A 206 -13.85 1.44 15.23
C GLY A 206 -13.79 1.13 16.72
N THR A 207 -14.88 1.38 17.45
CA THR A 207 -15.07 0.99 18.86
C THR A 207 -14.80 -0.49 19.10
N TYR A 208 -15.05 -1.34 18.09
CA TYR A 208 -14.88 -2.79 18.15
C TYR A 208 -13.62 -3.28 17.40
N ALA A 209 -12.59 -2.43 17.27
CA ALA A 209 -11.36 -2.76 16.56
C ALA A 209 -10.68 -4.09 17.00
N PRO A 210 -10.64 -4.47 18.29
CA PRO A 210 -10.09 -5.78 18.69
C PRO A 210 -10.85 -6.96 18.07
N LEU A 211 -12.18 -6.90 18.07
CA LEU A 211 -13.04 -7.91 17.45
C LEU A 211 -12.82 -7.96 15.94
N LEU A 212 -12.79 -6.81 15.26
CA LEU A 212 -12.56 -6.74 13.82
C LEU A 212 -11.19 -7.31 13.42
N ARG A 213 -10.14 -7.06 14.21
CA ARG A 213 -8.81 -7.66 14.00
C ARG A 213 -8.82 -9.17 14.22
N ALA A 214 -9.58 -9.68 15.20
CA ALA A 214 -9.73 -11.11 15.41
C ALA A 214 -10.45 -11.78 14.23
N LEU A 215 -11.51 -11.16 13.70
CA LEU A 215 -12.21 -11.63 12.50
C LEU A 215 -11.30 -11.60 11.27
N ALA A 216 -10.48 -10.56 11.11
CA ALA A 216 -9.51 -10.47 10.03
C ALA A 216 -8.43 -11.57 10.15
N ALA A 217 -7.90 -11.80 11.36
CA ALA A 217 -6.94 -12.86 11.62
C ALA A 217 -7.51 -14.24 11.33
N ARG A 218 -8.83 -14.43 11.55
CA ARG A 218 -9.51 -15.67 11.21
C ARG A 218 -9.57 -15.90 9.69
N VAL A 219 -9.81 -14.86 8.89
CA VAL A 219 -9.72 -14.96 7.41
C VAL A 219 -8.32 -15.42 6.98
N VAL A 220 -7.27 -14.85 7.57
CA VAL A 220 -5.87 -15.25 7.29
C VAL A 220 -5.63 -16.71 7.69
N TYR A 221 -6.11 -17.11 8.86
CA TYR A 221 -6.00 -18.50 9.32
C TYR A 221 -6.69 -19.47 8.36
N THR A 222 -7.94 -19.19 7.96
CA THR A 222 -8.69 -20.04 7.03
C THR A 222 -8.00 -20.14 5.67
N ALA A 223 -7.44 -19.04 5.15
CA ALA A 223 -6.69 -19.03 3.89
C ALA A 223 -5.43 -19.90 3.97
N GLY A 224 -4.72 -19.89 5.10
CA GLY A 224 -3.53 -20.73 5.31
C GLY A 224 -3.82 -22.22 5.51
N THR A 225 -5.02 -22.57 5.98
CA THR A 225 -5.45 -23.97 6.19
C THR A 225 -6.22 -24.57 5.01
N ALA A 226 -6.67 -23.74 4.06
CA ALA A 226 -7.41 -24.20 2.89
C ALA A 226 -6.50 -25.06 2.00
N SER A 227 -6.95 -26.27 1.68
CA SER A 227 -6.27 -27.12 0.70
C SER A 227 -6.43 -26.49 -0.70
N PRO A 228 -5.36 -26.43 -1.52
CA PRO A 228 -5.45 -25.88 -2.89
C PRO A 228 -6.42 -26.66 -3.80
N ALA A 229 -6.88 -27.85 -3.38
CA ALA A 229 -7.91 -28.63 -4.08
C ALA A 229 -9.36 -28.19 -3.76
N ALA A 230 -9.56 -27.42 -2.69
CA ALA A 230 -10.84 -26.80 -2.35
C ALA A 230 -10.90 -25.40 -2.98
N GLY A 231 -10.80 -25.35 -4.32
CA GLY A 231 -11.12 -24.15 -5.07
C GLY A 231 -12.57 -23.78 -4.77
N ASP A 232 -12.80 -22.53 -4.38
CA ASP A 232 -14.10 -21.92 -4.10
C ASP A 232 -14.65 -22.06 -2.66
N ALA A 233 -13.80 -22.28 -1.65
CA ALA A 233 -14.23 -22.05 -0.27
C ALA A 233 -14.55 -20.56 -0.06
N GLU A 234 -15.83 -20.23 0.13
CA GLU A 234 -16.24 -18.85 0.46
C GLU A 234 -15.51 -18.34 1.70
N PRO A 235 -15.04 -17.07 1.70
CA PRO A 235 -14.36 -16.52 2.85
C PRO A 235 -15.30 -16.52 4.06
N PHE A 236 -14.72 -16.69 5.26
CA PHE A 236 -15.46 -16.67 6.53
C PHE A 236 -16.43 -15.47 6.66
N LEU A 237 -16.04 -14.31 6.10
CA LEU A 237 -16.90 -13.16 5.89
C LEU A 237 -16.70 -12.62 4.45
N PRO A 238 -17.78 -12.22 3.75
CA PRO A 238 -17.67 -11.66 2.40
C PRO A 238 -16.80 -10.40 2.33
N TRP A 239 -16.14 -10.16 1.20
CA TRP A 239 -15.31 -8.96 1.02
C TRP A 239 -16.11 -7.64 1.05
N ASP A 240 -17.38 -7.69 0.65
CA ASP A 240 -18.29 -6.54 0.75
C ASP A 240 -18.57 -6.15 2.20
N PHE A 241 -18.46 -7.09 3.16
CA PHE A 241 -18.57 -6.77 4.58
C PHE A 241 -17.48 -5.79 5.01
N TRP A 242 -16.22 -6.11 4.71
CA TRP A 242 -15.08 -5.26 5.06
C TRP A 242 -15.14 -3.89 4.38
N ARG A 243 -15.64 -3.84 3.14
CA ARG A 243 -15.82 -2.57 2.41
C ARG A 243 -16.85 -1.67 3.10
N ALA A 244 -17.98 -2.24 3.56
CA ALA A 244 -19.12 -1.52 4.08
C ALA A 244 -19.00 -1.09 5.56
N LEU A 245 -17.93 -1.46 6.27
CA LEU A 245 -17.76 -1.10 7.68
C LEU A 245 -17.59 0.43 7.87
N PRO A 246 -18.39 1.09 8.70
CA PRO A 246 -18.19 2.51 9.02
C PRO A 246 -16.96 2.65 9.93
N LEU A 247 -15.81 2.99 9.33
CA LEU A 247 -14.52 3.11 10.00
C LEU A 247 -13.82 4.38 9.56
N THR A 248 -13.07 5.00 10.48
CA THR A 248 -12.06 5.99 10.12
C THR A 248 -10.98 5.36 9.25
N VAL A 249 -10.22 6.18 8.51
CA VAL A 249 -9.10 5.69 7.68
C VAL A 249 -8.09 4.90 8.51
N GLU A 250 -7.76 5.40 9.72
CA GLU A 250 -6.84 4.74 10.65
C GLU A 250 -7.34 3.36 11.08
N ALA A 251 -8.57 3.28 11.60
CA ALA A 251 -9.15 2.01 12.04
C ALA A 251 -9.30 1.01 10.89
N ARG A 252 -9.62 1.51 9.68
CA ARG A 252 -9.71 0.68 8.48
C ARG A 252 -8.36 0.11 8.06
N LEU A 253 -7.31 0.94 8.06
CA LEU A 253 -5.95 0.49 7.76
C LEU A 253 -5.47 -0.53 8.80
N ASP A 254 -5.74 -0.33 10.08
CA ASP A 254 -5.38 -1.31 11.13
C ASP A 254 -5.97 -2.70 10.91
N VAL A 255 -7.24 -2.77 10.48
CA VAL A 255 -7.88 -4.03 10.10
C VAL A 255 -7.28 -4.60 8.82
N LEU A 256 -7.08 -3.77 7.80
CA LEU A 256 -6.49 -4.19 6.52
C LEU A 256 -5.06 -4.71 6.69
N ARG A 257 -4.27 -4.16 7.62
CA ARG A 257 -2.92 -4.62 7.95
C ARG A 257 -2.89 -6.10 8.34
N VAL A 258 -3.97 -6.60 8.95
CA VAL A 258 -4.14 -8.02 9.25
C VAL A 258 -4.62 -8.76 8.00
N LEU A 259 -5.65 -8.26 7.32
CA LEU A 259 -6.26 -8.94 6.16
C LEU A 259 -5.31 -9.17 4.99
N VAL A 260 -4.43 -8.21 4.67
CA VAL A 260 -3.49 -8.33 3.53
C VAL A 260 -2.49 -9.48 3.73
N ARG A 261 -2.29 -9.95 4.95
CA ARG A 261 -1.45 -11.12 5.25
C ARG A 261 -2.06 -12.43 4.75
N SER A 262 -3.33 -12.43 4.35
CA SER A 262 -3.97 -13.57 3.70
C SER A 262 -3.44 -13.81 2.28
N GLY A 263 -2.81 -12.80 1.66
CA GLY A 263 -2.41 -12.83 0.26
C GLY A 263 -3.58 -12.71 -0.72
N ALA A 264 -4.80 -12.48 -0.24
CA ALA A 264 -5.97 -12.32 -1.10
C ALA A 264 -5.92 -11.01 -1.89
N GLU A 265 -6.17 -11.08 -3.19
CA GLU A 265 -6.18 -9.92 -4.09
C GLU A 265 -7.26 -8.90 -3.68
N GLU A 266 -8.40 -9.37 -3.17
CA GLU A 266 -9.48 -8.51 -2.63
C GLU A 266 -9.01 -7.62 -1.48
N ALA A 267 -8.12 -8.12 -0.62
CA ALA A 267 -7.57 -7.34 0.48
C ALA A 267 -6.66 -6.21 -0.04
N ALA A 268 -5.84 -6.50 -1.06
CA ALA A 268 -5.03 -5.50 -1.74
C ALA A 268 -5.90 -4.44 -2.45
N ARG A 269 -6.99 -4.86 -3.13
CA ARG A 269 -7.96 -3.94 -3.75
C ARG A 269 -8.64 -3.04 -2.73
N LEU A 270 -9.00 -3.56 -1.55
CA LEU A 270 -9.55 -2.74 -0.46
C LEU A 270 -8.52 -1.72 0.04
N LEU A 271 -7.25 -2.12 0.18
CA LEU A 271 -6.17 -1.22 0.60
C LEU A 271 -5.94 -0.09 -0.41
N ALA A 272 -5.82 -0.41 -1.70
CA ALA A 272 -5.72 0.58 -2.77
C ALA A 272 -6.93 1.52 -2.78
N GLY A 273 -8.14 0.98 -2.54
CA GLY A 273 -9.35 1.78 -2.42
C GLY A 273 -9.29 2.82 -1.31
N VAL A 274 -8.74 2.50 -0.13
CA VAL A 274 -8.55 3.47 0.96
C VAL A 274 -7.61 4.59 0.54
N LEU A 275 -6.49 4.24 -0.07
CA LEU A 275 -5.49 5.21 -0.54
C LEU A 275 -6.05 6.15 -1.61
N VAL A 276 -6.88 5.64 -2.54
CA VAL A 276 -7.52 6.44 -3.59
C VAL A 276 -8.56 7.41 -3.03
N GLN A 277 -9.31 7.01 -2.00
CA GLN A 277 -10.39 7.82 -1.43
C GLN A 277 -9.87 8.96 -0.54
N ASP A 278 -8.85 8.69 0.28
CA ASP A 278 -8.26 9.69 1.17
C ASP A 278 -6.73 9.50 1.26
N PRO A 279 -5.97 9.96 0.26
CA PRO A 279 -4.54 9.78 0.24
C PRO A 279 -3.84 10.52 1.38
N GLY A 280 -4.36 11.68 1.80
CA GLY A 280 -3.76 12.50 2.85
C GLY A 280 -3.73 11.78 4.21
N ALA A 281 -4.81 11.09 4.57
CA ALA A 281 -4.85 10.29 5.79
C ALA A 281 -4.16 8.93 5.64
N ALA A 282 -4.21 8.31 4.45
CA ALA A 282 -3.70 6.95 4.25
C ALA A 282 -2.18 6.86 4.10
N LEU A 283 -1.56 7.82 3.39
CA LEU A 283 -0.14 7.77 3.02
C LEU A 283 0.80 7.71 4.23
N PRO A 284 0.68 8.55 5.28
CA PRO A 284 1.59 8.49 6.43
C PRO A 284 1.51 7.14 7.15
N LEU A 285 0.30 6.60 7.32
CA LEU A 285 0.06 5.32 7.98
C LEU A 285 0.62 4.16 7.16
N LEU A 286 0.45 4.17 5.83
CA LEU A 286 0.98 3.15 4.94
C LEU A 286 2.50 3.19 4.81
N CYS A 287 3.11 4.38 4.78
CA CYS A 287 4.57 4.49 4.81
C CYS A 287 5.14 3.90 6.11
N GLY A 288 4.43 4.04 7.24
CA GLY A 288 4.77 3.37 8.50
C GLY A 288 4.78 1.83 8.42
N TRP A 289 4.06 1.22 7.47
CA TRP A 289 4.05 -0.23 7.29
C TRP A 289 5.34 -0.77 6.64
N LEU A 290 6.16 0.10 6.03
CA LEU A 290 7.43 -0.31 5.43
C LEU A 290 8.43 -0.85 6.47
N ALA A 291 8.26 -0.50 7.74
CA ALA A 291 9.04 -1.04 8.85
C ALA A 291 8.58 -2.45 9.29
N ASP A 292 7.37 -2.89 8.92
CA ASP A 292 6.84 -4.21 9.27
C ASP A 292 7.06 -5.20 8.13
N GLU A 293 8.05 -6.09 8.29
CA GLU A 293 8.42 -7.11 7.29
C GLU A 293 7.23 -7.89 6.73
N ARG A 294 6.19 -8.14 7.55
CA ARG A 294 5.04 -8.98 7.17
C ARG A 294 4.12 -8.31 6.16
N VAL A 295 4.16 -6.98 6.06
CA VAL A 295 3.27 -6.19 5.20
C VAL A 295 4.02 -5.18 4.34
N SER A 296 5.34 -5.05 4.52
CA SER A 296 6.17 -4.08 3.80
C SER A 296 6.13 -4.27 2.29
N GLY A 297 6.10 -5.52 1.80
CA GLY A 297 6.02 -5.84 0.37
C GLY A 297 4.74 -5.32 -0.26
N ILE A 298 3.58 -5.68 0.31
CA ILE A 298 2.27 -5.26 -0.20
C ILE A 298 2.05 -3.75 -0.05
N ALA A 299 2.57 -3.14 1.02
CA ALA A 299 2.55 -1.68 1.19
C ALA A 299 3.38 -0.98 0.10
N ALA A 300 4.61 -1.44 -0.13
CA ALA A 300 5.49 -0.88 -1.16
C ALA A 300 4.90 -1.02 -2.57
N GLU A 301 4.35 -2.18 -2.89
CA GLU A 301 3.66 -2.45 -4.16
C GLU A 301 2.46 -1.52 -4.33
N THR A 302 1.56 -1.46 -3.34
CA THR A 302 0.37 -0.60 -3.40
C THR A 302 0.74 0.88 -3.55
N LEU A 303 1.73 1.37 -2.78
CA LEU A 303 2.21 2.75 -2.88
C LEU A 303 2.78 3.06 -4.26
N PHE A 304 3.53 2.12 -4.86
CA PHE A 304 4.14 2.30 -6.17
C PHE A 304 3.13 2.20 -7.32
N GLU A 305 2.17 1.28 -7.23
CA GLU A 305 1.08 1.13 -8.20
C GLU A 305 0.17 2.37 -8.21
N GLN A 306 -0.19 2.85 -7.02
CA GLN A 306 -1.08 4.00 -6.83
C GLN A 306 -0.32 5.34 -6.76
N ARG A 307 0.95 5.38 -7.17
CA ARG A 307 1.82 6.57 -7.06
C ARG A 307 1.25 7.85 -7.69
N HIS A 308 0.36 7.70 -8.68
CA HIS A 308 -0.24 8.82 -9.42
C HIS A 308 -1.37 9.54 -8.68
N VAL A 309 -1.89 8.96 -7.59
CA VAL A 309 -3.04 9.52 -6.86
C VAL A 309 -2.68 10.84 -6.17
N ALA A 310 -1.54 10.87 -5.47
CA ALA A 310 -1.08 12.00 -4.66
C ALA A 310 0.46 11.93 -4.56
N LEU A 311 1.13 12.10 -5.71
CA LEU A 311 2.57 11.83 -5.82
C LEU A 311 3.41 12.76 -4.96
N ASP A 312 3.02 14.03 -4.84
CA ASP A 312 3.73 15.01 -4.02
C ASP A 312 3.65 14.64 -2.53
N GLU A 313 2.44 14.34 -2.04
CA GLU A 313 2.19 13.88 -0.68
C GLU A 313 2.87 12.53 -0.39
N LEU A 314 2.89 11.63 -1.37
CA LEU A 314 3.60 10.34 -1.26
C LEU A 314 5.09 10.56 -1.06
N THR A 315 5.72 11.41 -1.88
CA THR A 315 7.14 11.70 -1.73
C THR A 315 7.43 12.34 -0.38
N ASP A 316 6.55 13.23 0.10
CA ASP A 316 6.73 13.89 1.39
C ASP A 316 6.60 12.89 2.55
N ALA A 317 5.60 12.01 2.51
CA ALA A 317 5.36 10.97 3.51
C ALA A 317 6.46 9.90 3.55
N LEU A 318 7.05 9.53 2.40
CA LEU A 318 8.18 8.61 2.34
C LEU A 318 9.43 9.17 3.02
N VAL A 319 9.68 10.47 2.88
CA VAL A 319 10.78 11.15 3.59
C VAL A 319 10.51 11.21 5.08
N ASP A 320 9.27 11.54 5.49
CA ASP A 320 8.89 11.56 6.92
C ASP A 320 8.98 10.19 7.59
N ALA A 321 8.78 9.10 6.84
CA ALA A 321 8.90 7.74 7.35
C ALA A 321 10.35 7.33 7.70
N ALA A 322 11.35 8.01 7.13
CA ALA A 322 12.78 7.85 7.45
C ALA A 322 13.26 6.38 7.53
N HIS A 323 12.86 5.56 6.55
CA HIS A 323 13.14 4.12 6.53
C HIS A 323 13.85 3.69 5.23
N SER A 324 14.78 2.74 5.30
CA SER A 324 15.59 2.31 4.15
C SER A 324 14.77 1.78 2.96
N ARG A 325 13.60 1.17 3.22
CA ARG A 325 12.63 0.78 2.18
C ARG A 325 11.91 1.98 1.56
N ALA A 326 11.65 3.04 2.32
CA ALA A 326 11.13 4.29 1.78
C ALA A 326 12.16 4.93 0.84
N ASP A 327 13.45 4.93 1.22
CA ASP A 327 14.54 5.39 0.34
C ASP A 327 14.64 4.56 -0.95
N ALA A 328 14.41 3.24 -0.86
CA ALA A 328 14.37 2.39 -2.04
C ALA A 328 13.20 2.74 -2.97
N LEU A 329 12.01 3.03 -2.42
CA LEU A 329 10.86 3.49 -3.18
C LEU A 329 11.10 4.87 -3.81
N LEU A 330 11.70 5.82 -3.08
CA LEU A 330 12.08 7.13 -3.61
C LEU A 330 13.07 6.99 -4.79
N ARG A 331 14.04 6.08 -4.70
CA ARG A 331 14.94 5.77 -5.83
C ARG A 331 14.20 5.13 -7.01
N GLY A 332 13.19 4.30 -6.76
CA GLY A 332 12.32 3.74 -7.81
C GLY A 332 11.47 4.83 -8.49
N LEU A 333 10.90 5.75 -7.71
CA LEU A 333 10.16 6.91 -8.22
C LEU A 333 11.05 7.85 -9.03
N ALA A 334 12.34 7.97 -8.70
CA ALA A 334 13.29 8.75 -9.50
C ALA A 334 13.42 8.24 -10.94
N GLN A 335 13.25 6.94 -11.15
CA GLN A 335 13.30 6.31 -12.47
C GLN A 335 11.94 6.37 -13.18
N ALA A 336 10.86 6.15 -12.43
CA ALA A 336 9.51 6.11 -13.00
C ALA A 336 8.95 7.51 -13.30
N GLU A 337 9.18 8.49 -12.42
CA GLU A 337 8.57 9.83 -12.45
C GLU A 337 9.63 10.94 -12.21
N PRO A 338 10.70 11.04 -13.02
CA PRO A 338 11.85 11.92 -12.76
C PRO A 338 11.47 13.40 -12.66
N SER A 339 10.54 13.86 -13.49
CA SER A 339 10.01 15.23 -13.46
C SER A 339 9.30 15.57 -12.13
N ALA A 340 8.52 14.64 -11.58
CA ALA A 340 7.79 14.87 -10.34
C ALA A 340 8.73 14.84 -9.13
N LEU A 341 9.64 13.87 -9.09
CA LEU A 341 10.64 13.81 -8.03
C LEU A 341 11.61 15.01 -8.09
N GLY A 342 11.91 15.52 -9.29
CA GLY A 342 12.66 16.77 -9.45
C GLY A 342 11.99 17.98 -8.78
N ARG A 343 10.67 18.11 -8.88
CA ARG A 343 9.91 19.15 -8.16
C ARG A 343 9.89 18.91 -6.66
N ALA A 344 9.74 17.66 -6.22
CA ALA A 344 9.78 17.32 -4.80
C ALA A 344 11.14 17.66 -4.16
N VAL A 345 12.24 17.30 -4.83
CA VAL A 345 13.60 17.63 -4.37
C VAL A 345 13.86 19.13 -4.35
N ASP A 346 13.37 19.88 -5.33
CA ASP A 346 13.43 21.35 -5.31
C ASP A 346 12.65 21.93 -4.12
N ARG A 347 11.43 21.44 -3.84
CA ARG A 347 10.68 21.84 -2.64
C ARG A 347 11.45 21.52 -1.35
N TRP A 348 12.02 20.33 -1.24
CA TRP A 348 12.77 19.91 -0.05
C TRP A 348 14.05 20.70 0.17
N ALA A 349 14.75 21.09 -0.90
CA ALA A 349 15.95 21.93 -0.81
C ALA A 349 15.63 23.36 -0.29
N HIS A 350 14.38 23.79 -0.38
CA HIS A 350 13.89 25.08 0.10
C HIS A 350 13.05 24.99 1.40
N ASP A 351 12.82 23.78 1.94
CA ASP A 351 12.03 23.60 3.17
C ASP A 351 12.83 24.09 4.39
N PRO A 352 12.21 24.59 5.47
CA PRO A 352 12.94 24.97 6.68
C PRO A 352 13.55 23.79 7.45
N ARG A 353 13.11 22.54 7.24
CA ARG A 353 13.49 21.37 8.04
C ARG A 353 14.76 20.68 7.51
N PRO A 354 15.77 20.41 8.36
CA PRO A 354 17.05 19.82 7.92
C PRO A 354 16.89 18.41 7.36
N GLU A 355 15.90 17.62 7.81
CA GLU A 355 15.65 16.28 7.31
C GLU A 355 15.28 16.29 5.81
N ARG A 356 14.62 17.37 5.34
CA ARG A 356 14.26 17.57 3.93
C ARG A 356 15.51 17.84 3.08
N HIS A 357 16.47 18.60 3.59
CA HIS A 357 17.75 18.82 2.90
C HIS A 357 18.55 17.54 2.72
N VAL A 358 18.55 16.67 3.74
CA VAL A 358 19.20 15.35 3.65
C VAL A 358 18.55 14.47 2.58
N ALA A 359 17.22 14.44 2.53
CA ALA A 359 16.48 13.72 1.49
C ALA A 359 16.78 14.28 0.09
N ALA A 360 16.78 15.61 -0.06
CA ALA A 360 17.16 16.29 -1.30
C ALA A 360 18.58 15.90 -1.73
N ALA A 361 19.57 16.05 -0.85
CA ALA A 361 20.97 15.71 -1.11
C ALA A 361 21.16 14.23 -1.52
N THR A 362 20.36 13.32 -0.96
CA THR A 362 20.45 11.88 -1.29
C THR A 362 19.99 11.58 -2.72
N LEU A 363 18.91 12.22 -3.19
CA LEU A 363 18.32 11.94 -4.51
C LEU A 363 18.87 12.84 -5.62
N LEU A 364 19.40 14.01 -5.28
CA LEU A 364 19.83 15.02 -6.24
C LEU A 364 20.89 14.51 -7.26
N PRO A 365 21.95 13.77 -6.88
CA PRO A 365 22.90 13.24 -7.87
C PRO A 365 22.28 12.20 -8.83
N LEU A 366 21.27 11.45 -8.37
CA LEU A 366 20.55 10.50 -9.22
C LEU A 366 19.69 11.23 -10.26
N LEU A 367 18.98 12.29 -9.84
CA LEU A 367 18.16 13.11 -10.72
C LEU A 367 19.01 13.92 -11.71
N ALA A 368 20.17 14.42 -11.29
CA ALA A 368 21.08 15.15 -12.17
C ALA A 368 21.54 14.33 -13.38
N ARG A 369 21.75 13.01 -13.19
CA ARG A 369 22.10 12.09 -14.29
C ARG A 369 20.95 11.89 -15.26
N HIS A 370 19.71 11.75 -14.76
CA HIS A 370 18.53 11.65 -15.62
C HIS A 370 18.27 12.95 -16.38
N ALA A 371 18.34 14.10 -15.69
CA ALA A 371 18.11 15.41 -16.27
C ALA A 371 19.17 15.79 -17.33
N ALA A 372 20.39 15.26 -17.25
CA ALA A 372 21.42 15.46 -18.27
C ALA A 372 20.97 15.02 -19.67
N GLU A 373 20.15 13.97 -19.75
CA GLU A 373 19.57 13.43 -20.99
C GLU A 373 18.14 13.94 -21.24
N GLY A 374 17.50 14.54 -20.22
CA GLY A 374 16.11 14.98 -20.23
C GLY A 374 15.85 16.41 -20.71
N ALA A 375 14.73 16.98 -20.26
CA ALA A 375 14.28 18.31 -20.69
C ALA A 375 15.07 19.45 -20.00
N ALA A 376 15.13 20.61 -20.65
CA ALA A 376 15.82 21.79 -20.09
C ALA A 376 15.20 22.26 -18.76
N ALA A 377 13.89 22.10 -18.59
CA ALA A 377 13.19 22.41 -17.34
C ALA A 377 13.66 21.52 -16.18
N GLU A 378 13.87 20.22 -16.41
CA GLU A 378 14.36 19.28 -15.39
C GLU A 378 15.78 19.64 -14.94
N ARG A 379 16.67 19.97 -15.88
CA ARG A 379 18.02 20.48 -15.54
C ARG A 379 17.96 21.75 -14.72
N THR A 380 17.03 22.65 -15.05
CA THR A 380 16.85 23.90 -14.32
C THR A 380 16.42 23.64 -12.87
N LEU A 381 15.45 22.75 -12.64
CA LEU A 381 15.03 22.38 -11.29
C LEU A 381 16.17 21.74 -10.48
N VAL A 382 16.91 20.80 -11.07
CA VAL A 382 18.06 20.18 -10.39
C VAL A 382 19.13 21.23 -10.04
N ARG A 383 19.40 22.18 -10.95
CA ARG A 383 20.35 23.26 -10.68
C ARG A 383 19.87 24.15 -9.53
N LEU A 384 18.61 24.59 -9.54
CA LEU A 384 18.06 25.44 -8.48
C LEU A 384 18.11 24.74 -7.12
N ALA A 385 17.72 23.47 -7.05
CA ALA A 385 17.80 22.67 -5.84
C ALA A 385 19.25 22.53 -5.33
N ALA A 386 20.21 22.31 -6.23
CA ALA A 386 21.63 22.21 -5.87
C ALA A 386 22.19 23.55 -5.36
N GLU A 387 21.84 24.66 -6.02
CA GLU A 387 22.24 26.01 -5.62
C GLU A 387 21.63 26.40 -4.27
N ALA A 388 20.38 26.01 -4.00
CA ALA A 388 19.73 26.19 -2.71
C ALA A 388 20.47 25.47 -1.59
N LEU A 389 20.86 24.20 -1.79
CA LEU A 389 21.66 23.46 -0.81
C LEU A 389 23.06 24.07 -0.60
N LEU A 390 23.73 24.56 -1.66
CA LEU A 390 25.03 25.23 -1.52
C LEU A 390 24.96 26.57 -0.79
N ALA A 391 23.82 27.27 -0.87
CA ALA A 391 23.64 28.54 -0.17
C ALA A 391 23.57 28.38 1.36
N ARG A 392 23.35 27.16 1.87
CA ARG A 392 23.25 26.84 3.29
C ARG A 392 24.64 26.61 3.87
N ALA A 393 25.18 27.63 4.54
CA ALA A 393 26.53 27.59 5.11
C ALA A 393 26.64 26.73 6.38
N ASP A 394 25.54 26.47 7.06
CA ASP A 394 25.45 25.61 8.25
C ASP A 394 25.39 24.11 7.92
N GLU A 395 25.20 23.75 6.65
CA GLU A 395 25.01 22.38 6.17
C GLU A 395 26.09 21.94 5.17
N GLU A 396 27.35 22.32 5.41
CA GLU A 396 28.48 22.00 4.51
C GLU A 396 28.65 20.49 4.24
N ALA A 397 28.15 19.63 5.14
CA ALA A 397 28.18 18.18 4.96
C ALA A 397 27.35 17.71 3.75
N LEU A 398 26.38 18.51 3.28
CA LEU A 398 25.52 18.17 2.13
C LEU A 398 26.06 18.71 0.79
N HIS A 399 27.05 19.61 0.83
CA HIS A 399 27.55 20.30 -0.36
C HIS A 399 28.13 19.36 -1.40
N GLY A 400 28.72 18.22 -1.01
CA GLY A 400 29.24 17.22 -1.93
C GLY A 400 28.18 16.73 -2.93
N ALA A 401 26.95 16.49 -2.47
CA ALA A 401 25.84 16.09 -3.33
C ALA A 401 25.42 17.20 -4.30
N ALA A 402 25.40 18.45 -3.84
CA ALA A 402 25.09 19.60 -4.69
C ALA A 402 26.14 19.82 -5.78
N TYR A 403 27.43 19.71 -5.45
CA TYR A 403 28.51 19.74 -6.43
C TYR A 403 28.41 18.60 -7.44
N ALA A 404 28.07 17.39 -7.00
CA ALA A 404 27.86 16.25 -7.90
C ALA A 404 26.77 16.54 -8.94
N ALA A 405 25.69 17.22 -8.54
CA ALA A 405 24.62 17.62 -9.45
C ALA A 405 25.00 18.75 -10.40
N LEU A 406 25.69 19.79 -9.90
CA LEU A 406 26.09 20.95 -10.71
C LEU A 406 27.18 20.62 -11.74
N VAL A 407 28.04 19.64 -11.45
CA VAL A 407 29.02 19.14 -12.44
C VAL A 407 28.33 18.41 -13.60
N CYS A 408 27.18 17.75 -13.36
CA CYS A 408 26.39 17.14 -14.42
C CYS A 408 25.83 18.20 -15.39
N ASP A 409 25.33 19.35 -14.90
CA ASP A 409 24.77 20.42 -15.74
C ASP A 409 25.86 21.15 -16.55
N PRO A 410 25.86 21.08 -17.89
CA PRO A 410 26.85 21.78 -18.72
C PRO A 410 26.88 23.30 -18.53
N GLN A 411 25.76 23.93 -18.12
CA GLN A 411 25.70 25.38 -17.90
C GLN A 411 26.35 25.79 -16.57
N ALA A 412 26.11 25.03 -15.50
CA ALA A 412 26.67 25.31 -14.18
C ALA A 412 28.12 24.82 -14.03
N ARG A 413 28.49 23.72 -14.70
CA ARG A 413 29.77 23.03 -14.56
C ARG A 413 30.99 23.96 -14.57
N PRO A 414 31.18 24.90 -15.52
CA PRO A 414 32.38 25.74 -15.56
C PRO A 414 32.59 26.56 -14.27
N ARG A 415 31.50 26.96 -13.61
CA ARG A 415 31.55 27.75 -12.37
C ARG A 415 31.86 26.90 -11.14
N HIS A 416 31.41 25.65 -11.11
CA HIS A 416 31.45 24.81 -9.91
C HIS A 416 32.51 23.70 -9.93
N LEU A 417 33.12 23.41 -11.08
CA LEU A 417 34.07 22.30 -11.21
C LEU A 417 35.29 22.40 -10.29
N VAL A 418 35.86 23.60 -10.15
CA VAL A 418 37.03 23.81 -9.25
C VAL A 418 36.66 23.48 -7.81
N GLY A 419 35.52 24.00 -7.33
CA GLY A 419 35.02 23.71 -5.98
C GLY A 419 34.73 22.23 -5.76
N ALA A 420 34.14 21.55 -6.76
CA ALA A 420 33.90 20.11 -6.72
C ALA A 420 35.22 19.33 -6.59
N VAL A 421 36.24 19.64 -7.39
CA VAL A 421 37.54 18.95 -7.31
C VAL A 421 38.25 19.22 -5.98
N THR A 422 38.16 20.43 -5.43
CA THR A 422 38.70 20.74 -4.10
C THR A 422 38.05 19.89 -3.00
N ARG A 423 36.72 19.77 -3.00
CA ARG A 423 36.01 18.93 -2.01
C ARG A 423 36.25 17.43 -2.21
N TYR A 424 36.31 17.00 -3.48
CA TYR A 424 36.67 15.63 -3.83
C TYR A 424 38.06 15.26 -3.26
N LEU A 425 39.04 16.14 -3.41
CA LEU A 425 40.38 15.98 -2.84
C LEU A 425 40.37 15.97 -1.30
N ALA A 426 39.46 16.72 -0.67
CA ALA A 426 39.27 16.71 0.78
C ALA A 426 38.58 15.44 1.31
N GLY A 427 38.14 14.53 0.43
CA GLY A 427 37.51 13.27 0.83
C GLY A 427 36.04 13.40 1.24
N ASP A 428 35.29 14.34 0.63
CA ASP A 428 33.86 14.51 0.87
C ASP A 428 33.07 13.21 0.58
N PRO A 429 32.32 12.65 1.55
CA PRO A 429 31.68 11.35 1.42
C PRO A 429 30.53 11.33 0.40
N LEU A 430 29.94 12.48 0.07
CA LEU A 430 28.85 12.59 -0.90
C LEU A 430 29.35 12.88 -2.32
N LEU A 431 30.66 13.00 -2.51
CA LEU A 431 31.29 13.33 -3.79
C LEU A 431 32.39 12.32 -4.13
N GLY A 432 32.04 11.25 -4.82
CA GLY A 432 32.99 10.22 -5.29
C GLY A 432 33.44 10.43 -6.75
N ALA A 433 34.38 9.58 -7.24
CA ALA A 433 34.92 9.69 -8.59
C ALA A 433 33.85 9.77 -9.71
N ALA A 434 32.76 9.02 -9.59
CA ALA A 434 31.69 9.01 -10.59
C ALA A 434 31.03 10.40 -10.80
N ALA A 435 31.06 11.27 -9.80
CA ALA A 435 30.49 12.62 -9.89
C ALA A 435 31.28 13.56 -10.82
N LEU A 436 32.57 13.31 -11.02
CA LEU A 436 33.44 14.14 -11.88
C LEU A 436 33.46 13.67 -13.34
N VAL A 437 32.91 12.49 -13.63
CA VAL A 437 32.82 11.91 -14.98
C VAL A 437 32.23 12.87 -16.02
N PRO A 438 31.14 13.62 -15.75
CA PRO A 438 30.57 14.55 -16.74
C PRO A 438 31.55 15.64 -17.21
N ALA A 439 32.54 15.98 -16.39
CA ALA A 439 33.56 16.98 -16.70
C ALA A 439 34.82 16.40 -17.36
N LEU A 440 34.97 15.07 -17.39
CA LEU A 440 36.22 14.40 -17.79
C LEU A 440 36.67 14.78 -19.21
N ASP A 441 35.74 14.93 -20.16
CA ASP A 441 36.08 15.29 -21.54
C ASP A 441 36.17 16.81 -21.77
N SER A 442 35.43 17.61 -20.99
CA SER A 442 35.45 19.07 -21.12
C SER A 442 36.66 19.71 -20.44
N ASP A 443 37.10 19.18 -19.30
CA ASP A 443 38.25 19.65 -18.52
C ASP A 443 39.07 18.47 -17.97
N PRO A 444 39.76 17.72 -18.84
CA PRO A 444 40.48 16.52 -18.46
C PRO A 444 41.62 16.79 -17.47
N ALA A 445 42.29 17.95 -17.59
CA ALA A 445 43.45 18.27 -16.76
C ALA A 445 43.05 18.40 -15.29
N LEU A 446 41.98 19.13 -15.00
CA LEU A 446 41.52 19.36 -13.63
C LEU A 446 40.96 18.08 -12.99
N VAL A 447 40.14 17.32 -13.72
CA VAL A 447 39.56 16.06 -13.21
C VAL A 447 40.63 15.00 -12.96
N LEU A 448 41.56 14.79 -13.91
CA LEU A 448 42.62 13.81 -13.76
C LEU A 448 43.61 14.20 -12.65
N ALA A 449 43.86 15.50 -12.41
CA ALA A 449 44.66 15.95 -11.28
C ALA A 449 43.98 15.61 -9.94
N GLY A 450 42.66 15.80 -9.84
CA GLY A 450 41.85 15.39 -8.68
C GLY A 450 41.94 13.89 -8.42
N TYR A 451 41.69 13.07 -9.44
CA TYR A 451 41.85 11.61 -9.37
C TYR A 451 43.26 11.20 -8.96
N ALA A 452 44.29 11.80 -9.54
CA ALA A 452 45.68 11.50 -9.17
C ALA A 452 45.99 11.81 -7.71
N GLY A 453 45.41 12.87 -7.13
CA GLY A 453 45.53 13.18 -5.71
C GLY A 453 44.90 12.08 -4.84
N ARG A 454 43.64 11.74 -5.10
CA ARG A 454 42.91 10.72 -4.34
C ARG A 454 43.46 9.31 -4.48
N MET A 455 43.97 8.94 -5.66
CA MET A 455 44.61 7.63 -5.89
C MET A 455 45.93 7.43 -5.13
N ARG A 456 46.54 8.49 -4.58
CA ARG A 456 47.74 8.38 -3.72
C ARG A 456 47.39 8.02 -2.29
N GLU A 457 46.17 8.30 -1.86
CA GLU A 457 45.70 7.93 -0.53
C GLU A 457 45.33 6.44 -0.47
N PRO A 458 45.54 5.78 0.68
CA PRO A 458 45.09 4.41 0.85
C PRO A 458 43.55 4.35 0.89
N GLY A 459 42.95 3.35 0.24
CA GLY A 459 41.51 3.11 0.30
C GLY A 459 40.91 2.56 -0.98
N GLU A 460 39.58 2.55 -1.06
CA GLU A 460 38.81 2.01 -2.19
C GLU A 460 38.67 2.99 -3.37
N GLU A 461 39.06 4.25 -3.17
CA GLU A 461 38.86 5.33 -4.15
C GLU A 461 39.64 5.08 -5.45
N ALA A 462 40.83 4.49 -5.39
CA ALA A 462 41.59 4.14 -6.58
C ALA A 462 40.82 3.16 -7.48
N ALA A 463 40.13 2.18 -6.90
CA ALA A 463 39.29 1.26 -7.65
C ALA A 463 38.05 1.98 -8.23
N ALA A 464 37.48 2.96 -7.50
CA ALA A 464 36.38 3.78 -8.00
C ALA A 464 36.79 4.65 -9.20
N VAL A 465 37.97 5.26 -9.15
CA VAL A 465 38.56 6.02 -10.26
C VAL A 465 38.82 5.12 -11.47
N LEU A 466 39.40 3.93 -11.28
CA LEU A 466 39.62 2.98 -12.37
C LEU A 466 38.30 2.55 -13.03
N ARG A 467 37.24 2.31 -12.24
CA ARG A 467 35.90 2.05 -12.79
C ARG A 467 35.36 3.23 -13.59
N ALA A 468 35.47 4.46 -13.06
CA ALA A 468 35.00 5.67 -13.73
C ALA A 468 35.73 5.93 -15.06
N LEU A 469 37.06 5.80 -15.10
CA LEU A 469 37.87 5.95 -16.31
C LEU A 469 37.64 4.82 -17.32
N GLY A 470 37.31 3.62 -16.85
CA GLY A 470 37.00 2.47 -17.70
C GLY A 470 35.66 2.61 -18.41
N ALA A 471 34.63 3.03 -17.66
CA ALA A 471 33.27 3.17 -18.16
C ALA A 471 33.06 4.38 -19.10
N THR A 472 33.93 5.40 -19.04
CA THR A 472 33.71 6.68 -19.75
C THR A 472 34.64 6.83 -20.94
N ALA A 473 34.13 6.89 -22.18
CA ALA A 473 34.96 7.01 -23.38
C ALA A 473 35.92 8.23 -23.36
N ALA A 474 35.41 9.42 -23.03
CA ALA A 474 36.12 10.70 -22.90
C ALA A 474 37.34 10.87 -23.85
N PRO A 475 37.11 11.08 -25.16
CA PRO A 475 38.16 11.09 -26.18
C PRO A 475 39.33 12.05 -25.89
N ARG A 476 39.07 13.23 -25.32
CA ARG A 476 40.10 14.23 -25.00
C ARG A 476 40.92 13.85 -23.76
N ALA A 477 40.34 13.06 -22.86
CA ALA A 477 41.02 12.57 -21.65
C ALA A 477 41.80 11.27 -21.88
N ARG A 478 41.47 10.50 -22.92
CA ARG A 478 41.91 9.12 -23.16
C ARG A 478 43.41 8.87 -22.90
N ALA A 479 44.28 9.62 -23.56
CA ALA A 479 45.74 9.42 -23.44
C ALA A 479 46.26 9.80 -22.03
N ALA A 480 45.75 10.90 -21.47
CA ALA A 480 46.15 11.36 -20.14
C ALA A 480 45.62 10.43 -19.03
N ALA A 481 44.43 9.85 -19.20
CA ALA A 481 43.87 8.83 -18.33
C ALA A 481 44.69 7.54 -18.35
N ALA A 482 45.07 7.04 -19.53
CA ALA A 482 45.93 5.86 -19.65
C ALA A 482 47.29 6.07 -18.96
N ARG A 483 47.87 7.28 -19.09
CA ARG A 483 49.10 7.65 -18.36
C ARG A 483 48.88 7.63 -16.84
N LEU A 484 47.79 8.19 -16.34
CA LEU A 484 47.46 8.14 -14.91
C LEU A 484 47.35 6.70 -14.39
N VAL A 485 46.68 5.82 -15.13
CA VAL A 485 46.54 4.39 -14.78
C VAL A 485 47.91 3.69 -14.77
N ARG A 486 48.77 3.99 -15.75
CA ARG A 486 50.14 3.46 -15.80
C ARG A 486 50.96 3.90 -14.59
N GLU A 487 50.95 5.19 -14.27
CA GLU A 487 51.65 5.72 -13.10
C GLU A 487 51.11 5.13 -11.78
N HIS A 488 49.80 4.86 -11.69
CA HIS A 488 49.23 4.18 -10.55
C HIS A 488 49.74 2.73 -10.43
N LEU A 489 49.73 1.98 -11.53
CA LEU A 489 50.24 0.61 -11.58
C LEU A 489 51.73 0.53 -11.20
N GLN A 490 52.55 1.49 -11.65
CA GLN A 490 53.97 1.59 -11.26
C GLN A 490 54.15 1.77 -9.76
N ARG A 491 53.30 2.56 -9.10
CA ARG A 491 53.37 2.80 -7.66
C ARG A 491 52.78 1.65 -6.83
N ARG A 492 51.76 0.97 -7.37
CA ARG A 492 50.93 -0.04 -6.68
C ARG A 492 50.72 -1.27 -7.56
N PRO A 493 51.75 -2.09 -7.80
CA PRO A 493 51.70 -3.24 -8.70
C PRO A 493 50.66 -4.30 -8.30
N GLU A 494 50.27 -4.37 -7.03
CA GLU A 494 49.23 -5.27 -6.54
C GLU A 494 47.83 -4.94 -7.08
N THR A 495 47.63 -3.74 -7.65
CA THR A 495 46.36 -3.33 -8.30
C THR A 495 46.19 -3.87 -9.72
N ALA A 496 47.12 -4.71 -10.20
CA ALA A 496 47.13 -5.29 -11.54
C ALA A 496 45.77 -5.85 -12.00
N ALA A 497 45.04 -6.54 -11.13
CA ALA A 497 43.72 -7.08 -11.45
C ALA A 497 42.66 -5.98 -11.69
N GLN A 498 42.69 -4.91 -10.90
CA GLN A 498 41.79 -3.76 -11.07
C GLN A 498 42.12 -3.00 -12.37
N VAL A 499 43.40 -2.84 -12.67
CA VAL A 499 43.87 -2.26 -13.94
C VAL A 499 43.47 -3.14 -15.14
N GLY A 500 43.56 -4.46 -15.02
CA GLY A 500 43.03 -5.40 -16.02
C GLY A 500 41.52 -5.23 -16.23
N GLY A 501 40.74 -5.04 -15.15
CA GLY A 501 39.33 -4.68 -15.23
C GLY A 501 39.07 -3.35 -15.96
N TRP A 502 39.92 -2.34 -15.76
CA TRP A 502 39.88 -1.10 -16.52
C TRP A 502 40.16 -1.32 -18.01
N VAL A 503 41.21 -2.06 -18.38
CA VAL A 503 41.51 -2.40 -19.80
C VAL A 503 40.31 -3.10 -20.43
N ARG A 504 39.72 -4.10 -19.75
CA ARG A 504 38.54 -4.81 -20.21
C ARG A 504 37.35 -3.87 -20.44
N ALA A 505 37.07 -2.97 -19.50
CA ALA A 505 36.01 -1.98 -19.66
C ALA A 505 36.26 -1.06 -20.86
N ARG A 506 37.52 -0.71 -21.15
CA ARG A 506 37.86 0.11 -22.32
C ARG A 506 37.62 -0.59 -23.66
N LEU A 507 37.77 -1.91 -23.72
CA LEU A 507 37.52 -2.68 -24.96
C LEU A 507 36.08 -2.50 -25.48
N ALA A 508 35.12 -2.27 -24.59
CA ALA A 508 33.72 -2.02 -24.96
C ALA A 508 33.50 -0.74 -25.80
N HIS A 509 34.43 0.23 -25.74
CA HIS A 509 34.35 1.47 -26.55
C HIS A 509 34.87 1.29 -28.00
N GLY A 510 35.28 0.07 -28.37
CA GLY A 510 35.57 -0.31 -29.75
C GLY A 510 36.93 0.17 -30.29
N PRO A 511 37.08 0.30 -31.62
CA PRO A 511 38.38 0.43 -32.28
C PRO A 511 39.11 1.75 -31.96
N ALA A 512 38.40 2.78 -31.51
CA ALA A 512 39.00 4.07 -31.15
C ALA A 512 39.98 3.98 -29.96
N GLU A 513 39.86 2.92 -29.14
CA GLU A 513 40.75 2.67 -28.01
C GLU A 513 42.04 1.93 -28.38
N ARG A 514 42.09 1.32 -29.57
CA ARG A 514 43.14 0.36 -29.96
C ARG A 514 44.54 0.92 -29.78
N GLU A 515 44.80 2.12 -30.29
CA GLU A 515 46.13 2.74 -30.23
C GLU A 515 46.56 3.01 -28.78
N THR A 516 45.68 3.59 -27.97
CA THR A 516 45.96 3.91 -26.56
C THR A 516 46.18 2.64 -25.73
N LEU A 517 45.34 1.62 -25.91
CA LEU A 517 45.47 0.36 -25.16
C LEU A 517 46.72 -0.42 -25.56
N LEU A 518 47.08 -0.44 -26.84
CA LEU A 518 48.34 -1.07 -27.29
C LEU A 518 49.57 -0.32 -26.79
N ALA A 519 49.54 1.02 -26.78
CA ALA A 519 50.61 1.81 -26.18
C ALA A 519 50.74 1.50 -24.68
N PHE A 520 49.62 1.50 -23.96
CA PHE A 520 49.59 1.13 -22.54
C PHE A 520 50.15 -0.28 -22.29
N ALA A 521 49.75 -1.28 -23.09
CA ALA A 521 50.22 -2.66 -22.93
C ALA A 521 51.72 -2.80 -23.20
N ARG A 522 52.27 -2.07 -24.18
CA ARG A 522 53.72 -2.05 -24.46
C ARG A 522 54.49 -1.41 -23.32
N ASP A 523 54.00 -0.30 -22.78
CA ASP A 523 54.60 0.36 -21.62
C ASP A 523 54.58 -0.56 -20.40
N ALA A 524 53.43 -1.18 -20.11
CA ALA A 524 53.32 -2.17 -19.03
C ALA A 524 54.25 -3.37 -19.25
N ALA A 525 54.42 -3.83 -20.49
CA ALA A 525 55.33 -4.92 -20.82
C ALA A 525 56.80 -4.58 -20.55
N ALA A 526 57.20 -3.32 -20.78
CA ALA A 526 58.55 -2.81 -20.56
C ALA A 526 58.86 -2.53 -19.08
N GLU A 527 57.86 -2.10 -18.30
CA GLU A 527 58.08 -1.54 -16.96
C GLU A 527 57.67 -2.46 -15.81
N GLN A 528 56.75 -3.39 -16.05
CA GLN A 528 56.15 -4.21 -14.99
C GLN A 528 56.74 -5.62 -14.94
N PRO A 529 56.90 -6.20 -13.74
CA PRO A 529 57.38 -7.57 -13.59
C PRO A 529 56.35 -8.57 -14.12
N GLU A 530 56.82 -9.76 -14.52
CA GLU A 530 56.00 -10.80 -15.13
C GLU A 530 54.69 -11.13 -14.39
N PRO A 531 54.66 -11.27 -13.04
CA PRO A 531 53.42 -11.58 -12.32
C PRO A 531 52.35 -10.49 -12.40
N VAL A 532 52.75 -9.24 -12.59
CA VAL A 532 51.84 -8.09 -12.75
C VAL A 532 51.23 -8.11 -14.15
N ARG A 533 52.07 -8.33 -15.18
CA ARG A 533 51.60 -8.44 -16.56
C ARG A 533 50.64 -9.61 -16.76
N TRP A 534 50.93 -10.75 -16.13
CA TRP A 534 50.07 -11.93 -16.15
C TRP A 534 48.68 -11.62 -15.58
N ARG A 535 48.61 -10.97 -14.41
CA ARG A 535 47.33 -10.59 -13.79
C ARG A 535 46.49 -9.65 -14.66
N ILE A 536 47.12 -8.73 -15.39
CA ILE A 536 46.41 -7.87 -16.35
C ILE A 536 45.88 -8.71 -17.52
N ALA A 537 46.71 -9.61 -18.07
CA ALA A 537 46.32 -10.48 -19.18
C ALA A 537 45.20 -11.46 -18.82
N GLU A 538 45.19 -11.96 -17.58
CA GLU A 538 44.17 -12.87 -17.05
C GLU A 538 42.78 -12.22 -17.02
N ALA A 539 42.69 -10.93 -16.64
CA ALA A 539 41.42 -10.18 -16.68
C ALA A 539 40.81 -10.07 -18.09
N LEU A 540 41.61 -10.28 -19.14
CA LEU A 540 41.21 -10.27 -20.55
C LEU A 540 40.95 -11.67 -21.12
N ALA A 541 41.09 -12.73 -20.31
CA ALA A 541 41.03 -14.11 -20.80
C ALA A 541 39.68 -14.47 -21.43
N ASP A 542 38.59 -14.01 -20.79
CA ASP A 542 37.21 -14.26 -21.18
C ASP A 542 36.74 -13.40 -22.37
N ASP A 543 37.53 -12.41 -22.78
CA ASP A 543 37.22 -11.55 -23.92
C ASP A 543 37.86 -12.11 -25.21
N GLY A 544 36.99 -12.60 -26.10
CA GLY A 544 37.36 -13.19 -27.39
C GLY A 544 37.73 -12.20 -28.49
N SER A 545 37.65 -10.88 -28.24
CA SER A 545 37.91 -9.86 -29.24
C SER A 545 39.35 -9.92 -29.79
N ALA A 546 39.52 -9.51 -31.05
CA ALA A 546 40.83 -9.50 -31.68
C ALA A 546 41.83 -8.60 -30.93
N LEU A 547 41.36 -7.47 -30.41
CA LEU A 547 42.15 -6.55 -29.61
C LEU A 547 42.53 -7.14 -28.24
N ALA A 548 41.62 -7.85 -27.54
CA ALA A 548 41.96 -8.55 -26.30
C ALA A 548 43.06 -9.61 -26.52
N ARG A 549 43.01 -10.35 -27.63
CA ARG A 549 44.08 -11.30 -28.00
C ARG A 549 45.42 -10.61 -28.29
N GLU A 550 45.39 -9.50 -29.04
CA GLU A 550 46.57 -8.70 -29.34
C GLU A 550 47.23 -8.16 -28.05
N LEU A 551 46.43 -7.60 -27.14
CA LEU A 551 46.90 -7.09 -25.84
C LEU A 551 47.49 -8.20 -24.96
N ARG A 552 46.85 -9.38 -24.90
CA ARG A 552 47.38 -10.54 -24.17
C ARG A 552 48.74 -10.98 -24.69
N GLY A 553 48.93 -11.01 -26.01
CA GLY A 553 50.21 -11.36 -26.62
C GLY A 553 51.33 -10.37 -26.32
N VAL A 554 51.01 -9.08 -26.15
CA VAL A 554 51.99 -8.04 -25.76
C VAL A 554 52.34 -8.14 -24.27
N LEU A 555 51.36 -8.38 -23.40
CA LEU A 555 51.56 -8.45 -21.94
C LEU A 555 52.23 -9.76 -21.51
N ASN A 556 51.93 -10.86 -22.20
CA ASN A 556 52.51 -12.17 -21.97
C ASN A 556 53.05 -12.71 -23.31
N PRO A 557 54.20 -12.19 -23.78
CA PRO A 557 54.84 -12.75 -24.96
C PRO A 557 55.16 -14.20 -24.64
N ALA A 558 54.61 -15.13 -25.42
CA ALA A 558 54.86 -16.55 -25.26
C ALA A 558 56.37 -16.75 -25.12
N VAL A 559 56.81 -17.23 -23.96
CA VAL A 559 58.20 -17.62 -23.72
C VAL A 559 58.53 -18.65 -24.80
N THR A 560 59.22 -18.20 -25.85
CA THR A 560 59.91 -19.11 -26.73
C THR A 560 61.07 -19.61 -25.88
N SER A 561 60.90 -20.79 -25.30
CA SER A 561 61.97 -21.49 -24.57
C SER A 561 63.27 -21.34 -25.35
N PRO A 562 64.40 -20.95 -24.72
CA PRO A 562 65.68 -21.07 -25.38
C PRO A 562 65.87 -22.55 -25.72
N MET A 563 65.97 -22.80 -27.02
CA MET A 563 66.42 -24.01 -27.68
C MET A 563 67.29 -24.86 -26.75
N ARG A 564 66.71 -25.92 -26.15
CA ARG A 564 67.50 -27.00 -25.55
C ARG A 564 68.29 -27.61 -26.70
N ILE A 565 69.57 -27.28 -26.78
CA ILE A 565 70.54 -28.04 -27.56
C ILE A 565 70.57 -29.43 -26.92
N GLU A 566 69.98 -30.42 -27.60
CA GLU A 566 70.19 -31.81 -27.24
C GLU A 566 71.68 -32.14 -27.42
N PRO A 567 72.35 -32.74 -26.42
CA PRO A 567 73.72 -33.19 -26.60
C PRO A 567 73.73 -34.37 -27.59
N GLN A 568 74.40 -34.14 -28.72
CA GLN A 568 74.79 -35.17 -29.67
C GLN A 568 75.44 -36.35 -28.95
N ALA A 569 74.83 -37.52 -29.11
CA ALA A 569 75.45 -38.79 -28.78
C ALA A 569 76.77 -38.95 -29.57
N HIS A 570 77.90 -38.79 -28.88
CA HIS A 570 79.17 -39.33 -29.32
C HIS A 570 79.21 -40.80 -28.93
N GLY A 571 79.27 -41.68 -29.95
CA GLY A 571 79.18 -43.13 -29.79
C GLY A 571 80.52 -43.85 -29.58
N LYS A 572 80.39 -45.19 -29.55
CA LYS A 572 81.39 -46.28 -29.58
C LYS A 572 82.14 -46.47 -28.26
N VAL A 573 82.16 -47.66 -27.65
CA VAL A 573 82.42 -49.01 -28.19
C VAL A 573 81.36 -50.02 -27.77
#